data_AF-R6YEK2-F1
#
_entry.id   AF-R6YEK2-F1
#
_cell.length_a   1.000
_cell.length_b   1.000
_cell.length_c   1.000
_cell.angle_alpha   90.00
_cell.angle_beta   90.00
_cell.angle_gamma   90.00
#
_symmetry.space_group_name_H-M   'P 1'
#
loop_
_entity.id
_entity.type
_entity.pdbx_description
1 polymer ?
#
loop_
_entity_poly.entity_id
_entity_poly.type
_entity_poly.pdbx_seq_one_letter_code
_entity_poly.pdbx_strand_id
1 'polypeptide(L)' 'MKITIYWVTRDWDLIRRLREKYHLPQYMSINGLTEAEVDEETLNNLRKGEPEYLIIRKIEP' A
#
# COMPACT_ATOMS: atom_id res chain seq x y z
N MET A 1 -10.35 -5.46 -5.23
CA MET A 1 -9.53 -5.06 -6.39
C MET A 1 -8.06 -5.28 -6.07
N LYS A 2 -7.25 -5.73 -7.04
CA LYS A 2 -5.82 -5.96 -6.80
C LYS A 2 -5.00 -4.70 -7.09
N ILE A 3 -4.13 -4.36 -6.14
CA ILE A 3 -3.20 -3.23 -6.25
C ILE A 3 -1.80 -3.69 -5.89
N THR A 4 -0.81 -2.98 -6.44
CA THR A 4 0.58 -3.06 -6.00
C THR A 4 0.93 -1.74 -5.32
N ILE A 5 1.47 -1.85 -4.11
CA ILE A 5 1.98 -0.73 -3.32
C ILE A 5 3.50 -0.78 -3.38
N TYR A 6 4.12 0.31 -3.81
CA TYR A 6 5.55 0.53 -3.68
C TYR A 6 5.80 1.52 -2.56
N TRP A 7 6.54 1.10 -1.53
CA TRP A 7 6.88 1.96 -0.40
C TRP A 7 8.08 2.85 -0.77
N VAL A 8 7.85 4.16 -0.86
CA VAL A 8 8.89 5.16 -1.14
C VAL A 8 9.69 5.46 0.12
N THR A 9 9.04 5.41 1.29
CA THR A 9 9.68 5.60 2.59
C THR A 9 10.42 4.34 3.06
N ARG A 10 11.42 4.54 3.94
CA ARG A 10 12.10 3.48 4.70
C ARG A 10 11.70 3.45 6.17
N ASP A 11 10.76 4.28 6.58
CA ASP A 11 10.23 4.30 7.94
C ASP A 11 9.35 3.06 8.17
N TRP A 12 9.90 2.05 8.83
CA TRP A 12 9.22 0.79 9.13
C TRP A 12 8.03 0.96 10.08
N ASP A 13 8.07 1.92 11.00
CA ASP A 13 6.96 2.18 11.92
C ASP A 13 5.79 2.86 11.22
N LEU A 14 6.06 3.76 10.27
CA LEU A 14 5.03 4.30 9.38
C LEU A 14 4.39 3.19 8.53
N ILE A 15 5.22 2.37 7.87
CA ILE A 15 4.73 1.26 7.03
C ILE A 15 3.87 0.30 7.85
N ARG A 16 4.31 -0.07 9.07
CA ARG A 16 3.55 -0.95 9.97
C ARG A 16 2.19 -0.34 10.33
N ARG A 17 2.15 0.94 10.72
CA ARG A 17 0.90 1.66 11.05
C ARG A 17 -0.06 1.73 9.87
N LEU A 18 0.44 1.99 8.66
CA LEU A 18 -0.38 2.03 7.45
C LEU A 18 -0.93 0.65 7.10
N ARG A 19 -0.12 -0.41 7.26
CA ARG A 19 -0.58 -1.78 7.08
C ARG A 19 -1.68 -2.16 8.06
N GLU A 20 -1.53 -1.80 9.34
CA GLU A 20 -2.56 -2.06 10.34
C GLU A 20 -3.84 -1.26 10.06
N LYS A 21 -3.71 0.03 9.75
CA LYS A 21 -4.84 0.93 9.48
C LYS A 21 -5.69 0.48 8.29
N TYR A 22 -5.05 -0.01 7.23
CA TYR A 22 -5.71 -0.38 5.97
C TYR A 22 -5.77 -1.90 5.76
N HIS A 23 -5.47 -2.70 6.80
CA HIS A 23 -5.44 -4.16 6.75
C HIS A 23 -4.61 -4.72 5.58
N LEU A 24 -3.48 -4.08 5.26
CA LEU A 24 -2.61 -4.50 4.18
C LEU A 24 -1.71 -5.66 4.60
N PRO A 25 -1.28 -6.51 3.65
CA PRO A 25 -0.38 -7.62 3.95
C PRO A 25 0.97 -7.17 4.53
N GLN A 26 1.50 -7.97 5.45
CA GLN A 26 2.81 -7.72 6.07
C GLN A 26 3.99 -8.16 5.19
N TYR A 27 3.74 -8.88 4.10
CA TYR A 27 4.80 -9.31 3.20
C TYR A 27 5.27 -8.16 2.30
N MET A 28 6.51 -8.27 1.85
CA MET A 28 7.13 -7.38 0.89
C MET A 28 7.97 -8.23 -0.07
N SER A 29 7.89 -7.96 -1.36
CA SER A 29 8.75 -8.59 -2.35
C SER A 29 10.19 -8.09 -2.22
N ILE A 30 11.12 -8.78 -2.89
CA ILE A 30 12.54 -8.37 -2.96
C ILE A 30 12.69 -6.93 -3.49
N ASN A 31 11.74 -6.48 -4.32
CA ASN A 31 11.73 -5.14 -4.92
C ASN A 31 11.00 -4.09 -4.07
N GLY A 32 10.63 -4.41 -2.82
CA GLY A 32 9.94 -3.46 -1.94
C GLY A 32 8.44 -3.31 -2.23
N LEU A 33 7.83 -4.27 -2.94
CA LEU A 33 6.42 -4.21 -3.34
C LEU A 33 5.54 -5.01 -2.39
N THR A 34 4.34 -4.52 -2.13
CA THR A 34 3.28 -5.25 -1.45
C THR A 34 2.08 -5.32 -2.38
N GLU A 35 1.66 -6.52 -2.81
CA GLU A 35 0.38 -6.67 -3.51
C GLU A 35 -0.73 -6.88 -2.49
N ALA A 36 -1.82 -6.16 -2.66
CA ALA A 36 -2.95 -6.18 -1.74
C ALA A 36 -4.25 -6.25 -2.52
N GLU A 37 -5.23 -6.92 -1.91
CA GLU A 37 -6.62 -6.83 -2.36
C GLU A 37 -7.36 -5.87 -1.44
N VAL A 38 -7.88 -4.79 -2.01
CA VAL A 38 -8.57 -3.72 -1.29
C VAL A 38 -9.91 -3.41 -1.95
N ASP A 39 -10.82 -2.77 -1.22
CA ASP A 39 -12.02 -2.16 -1.80
C ASP A 39 -11.71 -0.75 -2.37
N GLU A 40 -12.72 -0.16 -3.01
CA GLU A 40 -12.58 1.15 -3.64
C GLU A 40 -12.43 2.29 -2.61
N GLU A 41 -13.07 2.17 -1.46
CA GLU A 41 -12.95 3.13 -0.36
C GLU A 41 -11.53 3.17 0.18
N THR A 42 -10.94 2.01 0.48
CA THR A 42 -9.57 1.86 0.97
C THR A 42 -8.57 2.37 -0.05
N LEU A 43 -8.76 2.06 -1.34
CA LEU A 43 -7.91 2.62 -2.39
C LEU A 43 -7.96 4.16 -2.41
N ASN A 44 -9.17 4.73 -2.34
CA ASN A 44 -9.34 6.18 -2.34
C ASN A 44 -8.72 6.82 -1.10
N ASN A 45 -8.84 6.18 0.07
CA ASN A 45 -8.22 6.64 1.31
C ASN A 45 -6.70 6.55 1.27
N LEU A 46 -6.14 5.48 0.70
CA LEU A 46 -4.69 5.34 0.49
C LEU A 46 -4.14 6.42 -0.45
N ARG A 47 -4.86 6.74 -1.54
CA ARG A 47 -4.48 7.80 -2.49
C ARG A 47 -4.55 9.20 -1.89
N LYS A 48 -5.52 9.45 -1.01
CA LYS A 48 -5.72 10.75 -0.35
C LYS A 48 -4.78 10.97 0.85
N GLY A 49 -4.50 9.89 1.58
CA GLY A 49 -3.84 9.98 2.88
C GLY A 49 -2.37 10.33 2.80
N GLU A 50 -1.63 9.75 1.86
CA GLU A 50 -0.16 9.69 1.99
C GLU A 50 0.58 9.50 0.63
N PRO A 51 0.34 10.33 -0.42
CA PRO A 51 0.96 10.12 -1.73
C PRO A 51 2.50 10.25 -1.73
N GLU A 52 3.09 10.82 -0.69
CA GLU A 52 4.54 11.03 -0.56
C GLU A 52 5.30 9.77 -0.11
N TYR A 53 4.63 8.82 0.57
CA TYR A 53 5.31 7.65 1.16
C TYR A 53 5.07 6.36 0.40
N LEU A 54 4.09 6.33 -0.51
CA LEU A 54 3.73 5.14 -1.27
C LEU A 54 3.18 5.48 -2.65
N ILE A 55 3.53 4.64 -3.63
CA ILE A 55 3.01 4.70 -5.00
C ILE A 55 2.10 3.50 -5.19
N ILE A 56 0.86 3.74 -5.63
CA ILE A 56 -0.13 2.69 -5.86
C ILE A 56 -0.35 2.51 -7.35
N ARG A 57 -0.16 1.28 -7.84
CA ARG A 57 -0.57 0.86 -9.17
C ARG A 57 -1.75 -0.10 -9.06
N LYS A 58 -2.81 0.17 -9.83
CA LYS A 58 -3.87 -0.82 -10.03
C LYS A 58 -3.32 -1.93 -10.93
N ILE A 59 -3.56 -3.18 -10.57
CA ILE A 59 -3.39 -4.28 -11.51
C ILE A 59 -4.75 -4.41 -12.19
N GLU A 60 -4.89 -3.84 -13.38
CA GLU A 60 -6.05 -4.17 -14.22
C GLU A 60 -5.88 -5.62 -14.71
N PRO A 61 -6.97 -6.42 -14.73
CA PRO A 61 -6.94 -7.76 -15.30
C PRO A 61 -6.66 -7.76 -16.81
#